data_AF-A0A1U7IKX4-F1
#
_entry.id   AF-A0A1U7IKX4-F1
#
_cell.length_a   1.000
_cell.length_b   1.000
_cell.length_c   1.000
_cell.angle_alpha   90.00
_cell.angle_beta   90.00
_cell.angle_gamma   90.00
#
_symmetry.space_group_name_H-M   'P 1'
#
loop_
_entity.id
_entity.type
_entity.pdbx_description
1 polymer ?
#
loop_
_entity_poly.entity_id
_entity_poly.type
_entity_poly.pdbx_seq_one_letter_code
_entity_poly.pdbx_strand_id
1 'polypeptide(L)'
;MENQLSNYPTIYRKLQINYKRNKQQDHTSLMDEAVEKFCYADCQNEYWNPEEFSLLYGTPLWEQSSQHQRLILNQLYWVAYYSQIVSAEIATIYFNQTSATGLYAHEDFRLICDTLDLESAQERAHINAFRTIAKQVEQSLFGELIFTYPMRSPFTETMVYADTNALKTWWKKIQLQYFGLISANNTFLACQYFTVRGVRTLNGKLIQHKLSNYYQRHPQQELAPIPAKISYYHFLDESFHFNSSTIISQDVITCVAPPTKFEKLVANLGLWGCQRDHFHFSAAINGIFWYDPALYNKIYRVLRSPIFNLTETDAKEMMRRCFTEESEGLHRSYLTHQEAMKSYKVYVEKLDYLWKRNREMSLMESNSISQYLQTQKNAFHRFAQQHKEEFIPILCKIALNHSPSPSTGRGYD
;
A
#
# COMPACT_ATOMS: atom_id res chain seq x y z
N MET A 1 1.10 12.82 39.20
CA MET A 1 0.71 13.98 38.38
C MET A 1 -0.42 13.50 37.50
N GLU A 2 -1.61 14.08 37.63
CA GLU A 2 -2.73 13.77 36.75
C GLU A 2 -2.43 14.33 35.36
N ASN A 3 -2.23 13.42 34.40
CA ASN A 3 -1.94 13.71 33.01
C ASN A 3 -3.24 14.10 32.28
N GLN A 4 -3.77 15.29 32.58
CA GLN A 4 -5.02 15.79 32.01
C GLN A 4 -4.77 16.62 30.75
N LEU A 5 -5.47 16.31 29.64
CA LEU A 5 -5.36 17.04 28.37
C LEU A 5 -5.86 18.49 28.51
N SER A 6 -6.81 18.73 29.41
CA SER A 6 -7.36 20.04 29.73
C SER A 6 -6.30 21.03 30.26
N ASN A 7 -5.22 20.52 30.87
CA ASN A 7 -4.06 21.34 31.30
C ASN A 7 -3.21 21.84 30.12
N TYR A 8 -3.48 21.37 28.90
CA TYR A 8 -2.79 21.74 27.67
C TYR A 8 -3.76 22.35 26.64
N PRO A 9 -4.29 23.57 26.91
CA PRO A 9 -5.38 24.16 26.12
C PRO A 9 -5.05 24.31 24.63
N THR A 10 -3.78 24.51 24.28
CA THR A 10 -3.32 24.59 22.89
C THR A 10 -3.46 23.25 22.16
N ILE A 11 -3.12 22.13 22.81
CA ILE A 11 -3.19 20.78 22.22
C ILE A 11 -4.66 20.39 22.06
N TYR A 12 -5.46 20.57 23.11
CA TYR A 12 -6.89 20.31 23.07
C TYR A 12 -7.58 21.10 21.95
N ARG A 13 -7.27 22.40 21.82
CA ARG A 13 -7.83 23.26 20.76
C ARG A 13 -7.44 22.80 19.36
N LYS A 14 -6.19 22.37 19.14
CA LYS A 14 -5.75 21.80 17.84
C LYS A 14 -6.57 20.57 17.47
N LEU A 15 -6.72 19.64 18.42
CA LEU A 15 -7.48 18.41 18.22
C LEU A 15 -8.96 18.72 17.93
N GLN A 16 -9.56 19.63 18.69
CA GLN A 16 -10.96 20.04 18.51
C GLN A 16 -11.20 20.69 17.15
N ILE A 17 -10.30 21.58 16.71
CA ILE A 17 -10.40 22.20 15.38
C ILE A 17 -10.28 21.13 14.29
N ASN A 18 -9.33 20.20 14.42
CA ASN A 18 -9.14 19.13 13.45
C ASN A 18 -10.38 18.24 13.35
N TYR A 19 -10.88 17.75 14.50
CA TYR A 19 -12.07 16.91 14.56
C TYR A 19 -13.32 17.60 13.99
N LYS A 20 -13.57 18.84 14.40
CA LYS A 20 -14.72 19.61 13.90
C LYS A 20 -14.66 19.79 12.38
N ARG A 21 -13.49 20.13 11.83
CA ARG A 21 -13.32 20.32 10.39
C ARG A 21 -13.39 19.01 9.62
N ASN A 22 -12.81 17.93 10.14
CA ASN A 22 -12.92 16.60 9.54
C ASN A 22 -14.39 16.21 9.40
N LYS A 23 -15.16 16.33 10.49
CA LYS A 23 -16.61 16.04 10.47
C LYS A 23 -17.41 16.92 9.51
N GLN A 24 -17.01 18.19 9.33
CA GLN A 24 -17.67 19.11 8.39
C GLN A 24 -17.35 18.80 6.92
N GLN A 25 -16.21 18.16 6.67
CA GLN A 25 -15.71 17.81 5.35
C GLN A 25 -15.65 16.29 5.19
N ASP A 26 -16.55 15.56 5.85
CA ASP A 26 -16.62 14.11 5.72
C ASP A 26 -17.22 13.76 4.36
N HIS A 27 -16.42 13.15 3.48
CA HIS A 27 -16.83 12.81 2.12
C HIS A 27 -17.35 11.38 2.00
N THR A 28 -17.52 10.64 3.11
CA THR A 28 -17.95 9.23 3.12
C THR A 28 -19.20 9.01 2.23
N SER A 29 -20.26 9.79 2.43
CA SER A 29 -21.49 9.63 1.64
C SER A 29 -21.31 9.97 0.16
N LEU A 30 -20.54 11.01 -0.16
CA LEU A 30 -20.24 11.39 -1.54
C LEU A 30 -19.39 10.33 -2.25
N MET A 31 -18.50 9.67 -1.51
CA MET A 31 -17.70 8.56 -2.01
C MET A 31 -18.58 7.35 -2.30
N ASP A 32 -19.47 6.96 -1.39
CA ASP A 32 -20.39 5.83 -1.61
C ASP A 32 -21.32 6.08 -2.81
N GLU A 33 -21.91 7.28 -2.93
CA GLU A 33 -22.73 7.65 -4.08
C GLU A 33 -21.96 7.60 -5.42
N ALA A 34 -20.69 8.00 -5.42
CA ALA A 34 -19.85 7.95 -6.60
C ALA A 34 -19.54 6.50 -6.99
N VAL A 35 -19.32 5.62 -6.01
CA VAL A 35 -19.07 4.18 -6.23
C VAL A 35 -20.31 3.48 -6.77
N GLU A 36 -21.50 3.80 -6.26
CA GLU A 36 -22.77 3.25 -6.78
C GLU A 36 -23.00 3.61 -8.25
N LYS A 37 -22.55 4.79 -8.68
CA LYS A 37 -22.65 5.27 -10.07
C LYS A 37 -21.52 4.76 -10.96
N PHE A 38 -20.52 4.06 -10.43
CA PHE A 38 -19.37 3.64 -11.21
C PHE A 38 -19.72 2.57 -12.25
N CYS A 39 -19.45 2.90 -13.51
CA CYS A 39 -19.49 2.00 -14.64
C CYS A 39 -18.19 2.13 -15.43
N TYR A 40 -17.43 1.04 -15.53
CA TYR A 40 -16.14 1.05 -16.23
C TYR A 40 -16.26 1.53 -17.68
N ALA A 41 -17.33 1.12 -18.39
CA ALA A 41 -17.51 1.47 -19.79
C ALA A 41 -17.59 2.99 -20.03
N ASP A 42 -18.11 3.73 -19.06
CA ASP A 42 -18.26 5.19 -19.13
C ASP A 42 -16.94 5.92 -18.80
N CYS A 43 -16.05 5.26 -18.05
CA CYS A 43 -14.78 5.84 -17.59
C CYS A 43 -13.55 5.38 -18.38
N GLN A 44 -13.67 4.42 -19.30
CA GLN A 44 -12.51 3.74 -19.90
C GLN A 44 -11.73 4.55 -20.95
N ASN A 45 -12.33 5.62 -21.50
CA ASN A 45 -11.81 6.32 -22.69
C ASN A 45 -10.89 7.49 -22.39
N GLU A 46 -10.53 7.70 -21.12
CA GLU A 46 -9.61 8.76 -20.69
C GLU A 46 -8.75 8.32 -19.51
N TYR A 47 -7.75 9.15 -19.18
CA TYR A 47 -6.88 8.92 -18.03
C TYR A 47 -7.63 9.20 -16.72
N TRP A 48 -7.29 8.47 -15.66
CA TRP A 48 -7.83 8.70 -14.31
C TRP A 48 -6.87 9.44 -13.40
N ASN A 49 -5.61 9.52 -13.84
CA ASN A 49 -4.51 10.13 -13.13
C ASN A 49 -3.64 10.90 -14.13
N PRO A 50 -2.75 11.80 -13.69
CA PRO A 50 -1.71 12.34 -14.56
C PRO A 50 -0.92 11.20 -15.23
N GLU A 51 -0.45 11.42 -16.46
CA GLU A 51 0.18 10.35 -17.25
C GLU A 51 1.38 9.71 -16.55
N GLU A 52 2.17 10.49 -15.81
CA GLU A 52 3.32 10.02 -15.04
C GLU A 52 2.96 9.02 -13.93
N PHE A 53 1.67 8.93 -13.59
CA PHE A 53 1.09 7.92 -12.68
C PHE A 53 0.39 6.84 -13.49
N SER A 54 1.19 6.15 -14.30
CA SER A 54 0.78 4.98 -15.08
C SER A 54 1.67 3.79 -14.76
N LEU A 55 1.12 2.59 -14.90
CA LEU A 55 1.85 1.35 -14.66
C LEU A 55 3.01 1.28 -15.66
N LEU A 56 4.24 1.11 -15.14
CA LEU A 56 5.48 1.05 -15.93
C LEU A 56 5.74 2.31 -16.79
N TYR A 57 5.25 3.47 -16.36
CA TYR A 57 5.53 4.76 -17.00
C TYR A 57 7.04 5.02 -17.13
N GLY A 58 7.46 5.58 -18.27
CA GLY A 58 8.87 5.91 -18.53
C GLY A 58 9.78 4.69 -18.68
N THR A 59 9.20 3.51 -18.91
CA THR A 59 9.90 2.28 -19.27
C THR A 59 9.60 1.91 -20.73
N PRO A 60 10.34 0.96 -21.34
CA PRO A 60 10.11 0.55 -22.72
C PRO A 60 8.68 0.09 -23.04
N LEU A 61 7.94 -0.47 -22.07
CA LEU A 61 6.54 -0.86 -22.27
C LEU A 61 5.67 0.36 -22.55
N TRP A 62 5.80 1.41 -21.76
CA TRP A 62 5.01 2.64 -21.92
C TRP A 62 5.29 3.32 -23.26
N GLU A 63 6.57 3.43 -23.62
CA GLU A 63 6.99 4.07 -24.88
C GLU A 63 6.47 3.35 -26.12
N GLN A 64 6.43 2.02 -26.09
CA GLN A 64 5.98 1.19 -27.21
C GLN A 64 4.46 0.90 -27.20
N SER A 65 3.75 1.32 -26.15
CA SER A 65 2.30 1.10 -26.04
C SER A 65 1.52 2.03 -26.96
N SER A 66 0.47 1.51 -27.57
CA SER A 66 -0.56 2.30 -28.26
C SER A 66 -1.29 3.24 -27.29
N GLN A 67 -2.01 4.23 -27.83
CA GLN A 67 -2.79 5.15 -26.99
C GLN A 67 -3.79 4.43 -26.09
N HIS A 68 -4.48 3.42 -26.61
CA HIS A 68 -5.42 2.61 -25.84
C HIS A 68 -4.73 1.83 -24.71
N GLN A 69 -3.57 1.23 -24.99
CA GLN A 69 -2.78 0.54 -23.97
C GLN A 69 -2.28 1.50 -22.89
N ARG A 70 -1.89 2.73 -23.24
CA ARG A 70 -1.49 3.76 -22.26
C ARG A 70 -2.64 4.16 -21.33
N LEU A 71 -3.86 4.32 -21.85
CA LEU A 71 -5.06 4.53 -21.03
C LEU A 71 -5.23 3.39 -20.02
N ILE A 72 -5.12 2.14 -20.49
CA ILE A 72 -5.23 0.96 -19.61
C ILE A 72 -4.11 0.91 -18.58
N LEU A 73 -2.86 1.22 -18.94
CA LEU A 73 -1.74 1.28 -17.98
C LEU A 73 -1.97 2.35 -16.90
N ASN A 74 -2.56 3.49 -17.25
CA ASN A 74 -2.94 4.53 -16.29
C ASN A 74 -4.06 4.08 -15.34
N GLN A 75 -5.06 3.39 -15.87
CA GLN A 75 -6.17 2.84 -15.08
C GLN A 75 -5.68 1.72 -14.14
N LEU A 76 -4.78 0.86 -14.65
CA LEU A 76 -4.15 -0.20 -13.85
C LEU A 76 -3.25 0.36 -12.75
N TYR A 77 -2.62 1.52 -12.94
CA TYR A 77 -1.92 2.22 -11.87
C TYR A 77 -2.89 2.52 -10.72
N TRP A 78 -4.06 3.10 -11.00
CA TRP A 78 -5.08 3.38 -9.99
C TRP A 78 -5.50 2.10 -9.26
N VAL A 79 -5.82 1.05 -10.01
CA VAL A 79 -6.25 -0.26 -9.48
C VAL A 79 -5.19 -0.83 -8.54
N ALA A 80 -3.94 -0.86 -8.98
CA ALA A 80 -2.85 -1.44 -8.22
C ALA A 80 -2.48 -0.58 -6.99
N TYR A 81 -2.50 0.74 -7.13
CA TYR A 81 -2.23 1.70 -6.06
C TYR A 81 -3.27 1.65 -4.95
N TYR A 82 -4.56 1.69 -5.29
CA TYR A 82 -5.62 1.64 -4.28
C TYR A 82 -5.86 0.23 -3.73
N SER A 83 -5.54 -0.82 -4.50
CA SER A 83 -5.48 -2.18 -3.95
C SER A 83 -4.47 -2.26 -2.80
N GLN A 84 -3.31 -1.62 -2.91
CA GLN A 84 -2.33 -1.54 -1.81
C GLN A 84 -2.90 -0.82 -0.58
N ILE A 85 -3.59 0.30 -0.79
CA ILE A 85 -4.14 1.13 0.28
C ILE A 85 -5.18 0.37 1.11
N VAL A 86 -6.02 -0.48 0.50
CA VAL A 86 -7.01 -1.30 1.23
C VAL A 86 -6.41 -2.07 2.42
N SER A 87 -5.21 -2.65 2.29
CA SER A 87 -4.58 -3.36 3.41
C SER A 87 -4.10 -2.41 4.51
N ALA A 88 -3.68 -1.19 4.15
CA ALA A 88 -3.33 -0.17 5.12
C ALA A 88 -4.58 0.29 5.90
N GLU A 89 -5.71 0.54 5.23
CA GLU A 89 -6.94 0.99 5.89
C GLU A 89 -7.52 -0.05 6.86
N ILE A 90 -7.46 -1.34 6.51
CA ILE A 90 -7.86 -2.41 7.43
C ILE A 90 -7.00 -2.39 8.71
N ALA A 91 -5.69 -2.19 8.57
CA ALA A 91 -4.80 -2.05 9.71
C ALA A 91 -5.07 -0.76 10.49
N THR A 92 -5.39 0.34 9.80
CA THR A 92 -5.77 1.63 10.41
C THR A 92 -6.99 1.49 11.29
N ILE A 93 -8.08 0.87 10.81
CA ILE A 93 -9.29 0.62 11.61
C ILE A 93 -8.94 -0.15 12.88
N TYR A 94 -8.18 -1.24 12.77
CA TYR A 94 -7.81 -2.05 13.93
C TYR A 94 -6.96 -1.26 14.94
N PHE A 95 -5.93 -0.56 14.47
CA PHE A 95 -5.04 0.15 15.38
C PHE A 95 -5.67 1.40 15.98
N ASN A 96 -6.58 2.07 15.27
CA ASN A 96 -7.42 3.13 15.83
C ASN A 96 -8.22 2.60 17.04
N GLN A 97 -8.85 1.44 16.92
CA GLN A 97 -9.61 0.82 18.01
C GLN A 97 -8.73 0.41 19.19
N THR A 98 -7.59 -0.24 18.94
CA THR A 98 -6.67 -0.65 20.01
C THR A 98 -6.03 0.55 20.70
N SER A 99 -5.65 1.58 19.94
CA SER A 99 -5.07 2.80 20.51
C SER A 99 -6.11 3.59 21.29
N ALA A 100 -7.35 3.70 20.80
CA ALA A 100 -8.45 4.29 21.55
C ALA A 100 -8.63 3.61 22.90
N THR A 101 -8.58 2.27 22.95
CA THR A 101 -8.64 1.51 24.22
C THR A 101 -7.53 1.92 25.20
N GLY A 102 -6.28 2.04 24.73
CA GLY A 102 -5.15 2.44 25.58
C GLY A 102 -5.14 3.92 25.98
N LEU A 103 -5.87 4.76 25.24
CA LEU A 103 -6.03 6.20 25.50
C LEU A 103 -7.24 6.50 26.39
N TYR A 104 -8.30 5.69 26.32
CA TYR A 104 -9.56 5.87 27.06
C TYR A 104 -9.40 5.79 28.57
N ALA A 105 -8.31 5.17 29.06
CA ALA A 105 -7.98 5.14 30.48
C ALA A 105 -7.73 6.53 31.09
N HIS A 106 -7.57 7.58 30.27
CA HIS A 106 -7.45 8.97 30.72
C HIS A 106 -8.77 9.71 30.50
N GLU A 107 -9.36 10.24 31.57
CA GLU A 107 -10.72 10.84 31.56
C GLU A 107 -10.89 11.96 30.50
N ASP A 108 -9.82 12.72 30.23
CA ASP A 108 -9.84 13.85 29.30
C ASP A 108 -9.56 13.47 27.82
N PHE A 109 -9.36 12.18 27.50
CA PHE A 109 -8.94 11.75 26.16
C PHE A 109 -10.12 11.33 25.25
N ARG A 110 -11.36 11.57 25.68
CA ARG A 110 -12.57 11.25 24.90
C ARG A 110 -12.53 11.81 23.47
N LEU A 111 -12.11 13.06 23.29
CA LEU A 111 -12.05 13.69 21.97
C LEU A 111 -11.09 12.98 21.00
N ILE A 112 -10.02 12.36 21.52
CA ILE A 112 -9.11 11.54 20.71
C ILE A 112 -9.87 10.31 20.22
N CYS A 113 -10.59 9.63 21.12
CA CYS A 113 -11.38 8.45 20.79
C CYS A 113 -12.47 8.76 19.74
N ASP A 114 -13.23 9.84 19.92
CA ASP A 114 -14.23 10.31 18.95
C ASP A 114 -13.60 10.59 17.56
N THR A 115 -12.36 11.11 17.54
CA THR A 115 -11.62 11.33 16.30
C THR A 115 -11.28 10.00 15.62
N LEU A 116 -10.76 9.03 16.38
CA LEU A 116 -10.37 7.71 15.86
C LEU A 116 -11.57 6.88 15.36
N ASP A 117 -12.74 7.04 15.99
CA ASP A 117 -13.99 6.41 15.55
C ASP A 117 -14.48 6.99 14.22
N LEU A 118 -14.44 8.32 14.06
CA LEU A 118 -14.77 8.98 12.80
C LEU A 118 -13.86 8.51 11.66
N GLU A 119 -12.54 8.52 11.88
CA GLU A 119 -11.59 8.06 10.88
C GLU A 119 -11.83 6.60 10.50
N SER A 120 -12.09 5.74 11.49
CA SER A 120 -12.40 4.33 11.24
C SER A 120 -13.68 4.14 10.42
N ALA A 121 -14.64 5.06 10.48
CA ALA A 121 -15.82 5.05 9.61
C ALA A 121 -15.46 5.45 8.18
N GLN A 122 -14.67 6.51 8.00
CA GLN A 122 -14.16 6.97 6.70
C GLN A 122 -13.36 5.86 5.99
N GLU A 123 -12.47 5.16 6.72
CA GLU A 123 -11.67 4.06 6.16
C GLU A 123 -12.52 2.92 5.58
N ARG A 124 -13.72 2.68 6.10
CA ARG A 124 -14.62 1.65 5.54
C ARG A 124 -15.17 2.06 4.18
N ALA A 125 -15.49 3.34 4.01
CA ALA A 125 -15.93 3.89 2.72
C ALA A 125 -14.78 3.86 1.70
N HIS A 126 -13.56 4.22 2.12
CA HIS A 126 -12.35 4.09 1.30
C HIS A 126 -12.17 2.65 0.80
N ILE A 127 -12.21 1.66 1.71
CA ILE A 127 -12.08 0.24 1.36
C ILE A 127 -13.17 -0.20 0.38
N ASN A 128 -14.43 0.20 0.61
CA ASN A 128 -15.55 -0.12 -0.28
C ASN A 128 -15.30 0.42 -1.70
N ALA A 129 -14.95 1.70 -1.80
CA ALA A 129 -14.71 2.37 -3.07
C ALA A 129 -13.59 1.71 -3.88
N PHE A 130 -12.42 1.56 -3.25
CA PHE A 130 -11.25 1.00 -3.92
C PHE A 130 -11.49 -0.42 -4.40
N ARG A 131 -12.10 -1.26 -3.58
CA ARG A 131 -12.34 -2.67 -3.94
C ARG A 131 -13.40 -2.81 -5.02
N THR A 132 -14.47 -2.05 -4.96
CA THR A 132 -15.59 -2.16 -5.90
C THR A 132 -15.15 -1.74 -7.30
N ILE A 133 -14.51 -0.58 -7.41
CA ILE A 133 -13.96 -0.07 -8.67
C ILE A 133 -12.90 -1.03 -9.21
N ALA A 134 -11.90 -1.39 -8.40
CA ALA A 134 -10.82 -2.27 -8.85
C ALA A 134 -11.31 -3.62 -9.39
N LYS A 135 -12.28 -4.26 -8.71
CA LYS A 135 -12.86 -5.52 -9.18
C LYS A 135 -13.57 -5.38 -10.51
N GLN A 136 -14.41 -4.36 -10.68
CA GLN A 136 -15.17 -4.18 -11.92
C GLN A 136 -14.21 -3.95 -13.10
N VAL A 137 -13.18 -3.13 -12.91
CA VAL A 137 -12.16 -2.84 -13.93
C VAL A 137 -11.41 -4.10 -14.34
N GLU A 138 -10.89 -4.87 -13.39
CA GLU A 138 -10.13 -6.09 -13.71
C GLU A 138 -11.00 -7.19 -14.33
N GLN A 139 -12.26 -7.31 -13.90
CA GLN A 139 -13.23 -8.21 -14.52
C GLN A 139 -13.54 -7.80 -15.95
N SER A 140 -13.73 -6.51 -16.23
CA SER A 140 -13.97 -6.02 -17.59
C SER A 140 -12.77 -6.17 -18.51
N LEU A 141 -11.55 -5.95 -18.00
CA LEU A 141 -10.32 -6.00 -18.80
C LEU A 141 -9.78 -7.43 -19.00
N PHE A 142 -9.86 -8.27 -17.98
CA PHE A 142 -9.17 -9.57 -17.97
C PHE A 142 -10.09 -10.76 -17.67
N GLY A 143 -11.31 -10.53 -17.21
CA GLY A 143 -12.21 -11.58 -16.71
C GLY A 143 -11.78 -12.16 -15.35
N GLU A 144 -10.73 -11.64 -14.75
CA GLU A 144 -10.14 -12.14 -13.50
C GLU A 144 -9.41 -11.04 -12.74
N LEU A 145 -9.19 -11.25 -11.44
CA LEU A 145 -8.47 -10.30 -10.60
C LEU A 145 -6.95 -10.51 -10.73
N ILE A 146 -6.20 -9.46 -11.07
CA ILE A 146 -4.74 -9.49 -11.19
C ILE A 146 -4.12 -8.85 -9.95
N PHE A 147 -4.36 -7.57 -9.70
CA PHE A 147 -3.85 -6.78 -8.60
C PHE A 147 -4.78 -6.81 -7.37
N THR A 148 -6.09 -6.89 -7.57
CA THR A 148 -7.04 -7.02 -6.45
C THR A 148 -6.88 -8.37 -5.77
N TYR A 149 -6.85 -8.37 -4.44
CA TYR A 149 -6.69 -9.59 -3.63
C TYR A 149 -7.86 -9.79 -2.65
N PRO A 150 -8.04 -11.03 -2.13
CA PRO A 150 -8.96 -11.28 -1.02
C PRO A 150 -8.60 -10.42 0.19
N MET A 151 -9.58 -9.87 0.90
CA MET A 151 -9.30 -9.02 2.08
C MET A 151 -8.44 -9.79 3.08
N ARG A 152 -7.43 -9.11 3.62
CA ARG A 152 -6.49 -9.70 4.56
C ARG A 152 -6.83 -9.25 5.98
N SER A 153 -6.42 -10.05 6.95
CA SER A 153 -6.47 -9.67 8.37
C SER A 153 -5.55 -8.47 8.66
N PRO A 154 -5.84 -7.62 9.66
CA PRO A 154 -4.95 -6.53 10.08
C PRO A 154 -3.56 -7.00 10.56
N PHE A 155 -3.39 -8.31 10.78
CA PHE A 155 -2.13 -8.92 11.23
C PHE A 155 -1.24 -9.41 10.07
N THR A 156 -1.35 -8.82 8.89
CA THR A 156 -0.53 -9.15 7.72
C THR A 156 0.38 -7.99 7.34
N GLU A 157 1.39 -8.22 6.50
CA GLU A 157 2.07 -7.13 5.83
C GLU A 157 1.07 -6.27 5.06
N THR A 158 1.03 -4.99 5.43
CA THR A 158 0.23 -4.00 4.70
C THR A 158 0.74 -3.81 3.27
N MET A 159 2.06 -3.94 3.04
CA MET A 159 2.64 -3.95 1.69
C MET A 159 2.30 -5.25 0.98
N VAL A 160 1.48 -5.17 -0.07
CA VAL A 160 0.92 -6.31 -0.80
C VAL A 160 2.01 -7.13 -1.49
N TYR A 161 3.05 -6.45 -1.98
CA TYR A 161 4.21 -7.02 -2.67
C TYR A 161 5.50 -6.72 -1.90
N ALA A 162 5.62 -7.30 -0.70
CA ALA A 162 6.82 -7.21 0.13
C ALA A 162 7.82 -8.35 -0.18
N ASP A 163 9.11 -8.14 0.10
CA ASP A 163 10.11 -9.23 0.17
C ASP A 163 9.85 -10.11 1.41
N THR A 164 8.90 -11.02 1.29
CA THR A 164 8.47 -11.89 2.39
C THR A 164 8.44 -13.38 1.99
N ASN A 165 8.30 -14.23 3.00
CA ASN A 165 8.12 -15.67 2.88
C ASN A 165 7.26 -16.16 4.05
N ALA A 166 6.84 -17.44 4.03
CA ALA A 166 5.92 -17.98 5.04
C ALA A 166 6.38 -17.74 6.49
N LEU A 167 7.67 -17.87 6.78
CA LEU A 167 8.22 -17.64 8.11
C LEU A 167 8.20 -16.15 8.49
N LYS A 168 8.62 -15.26 7.58
CA LYS A 168 8.57 -13.80 7.78
C LYS A 168 7.13 -13.33 8.01
N THR A 169 6.17 -13.84 7.25
CA THR A 169 4.74 -13.52 7.38
C THR A 169 4.16 -14.01 8.71
N TRP A 170 4.45 -15.26 9.09
CA TRP A 170 4.03 -15.79 10.40
C TRP A 170 4.59 -14.95 11.55
N TRP A 171 5.87 -14.58 11.48
CA TRP A 171 6.50 -13.75 12.49
C TRP A 171 5.89 -12.33 12.55
N LYS A 172 5.68 -11.69 11.40
CA LYS A 172 5.03 -10.37 11.32
C LYS A 172 3.63 -10.41 11.94
N LYS A 173 2.87 -11.49 11.70
CA LYS A 173 1.55 -11.69 12.32
C LYS A 173 1.61 -11.64 13.83
N ILE A 174 2.55 -12.37 14.43
CA ILE A 174 2.77 -12.35 15.89
C ILE A 174 3.15 -10.95 16.36
N GLN A 175 4.05 -10.27 15.66
CA GLN A 175 4.47 -8.90 16.01
C GLN A 175 3.29 -7.92 16.01
N LEU A 176 2.42 -7.96 15.00
CA LEU A 176 1.27 -7.06 14.89
C LEU A 176 0.19 -7.38 15.94
N GLN A 177 -0.07 -8.66 16.21
CA GLN A 177 -0.98 -9.07 17.28
C GLN A 177 -0.48 -8.60 18.65
N TYR A 178 0.80 -8.84 18.93
CA TYR A 178 1.42 -8.41 20.19
C TYR A 178 1.43 -6.89 20.32
N PHE A 179 1.75 -6.15 19.25
CA PHE A 179 1.72 -4.69 19.25
C PHE A 179 0.31 -4.16 19.53
N GLY A 180 -0.73 -4.71 18.90
CA GLY A 180 -2.12 -4.32 19.20
C GLY A 180 -2.51 -4.56 20.66
N LEU A 181 -2.11 -5.72 21.21
CA LEU A 181 -2.38 -6.06 22.61
C LEU A 181 -1.70 -5.08 23.59
N ILE A 182 -0.41 -4.81 23.41
CA ILE A 182 0.32 -3.92 24.33
C ILE A 182 -0.10 -2.46 24.17
N SER A 183 -0.47 -2.01 22.96
CA SER A 183 -0.98 -0.65 22.74
C SER A 183 -2.33 -0.43 23.44
N ALA A 184 -3.20 -1.45 23.50
CA ALA A 184 -4.46 -1.35 24.21
C ALA A 184 -4.32 -1.19 25.73
N ASN A 185 -3.15 -1.52 26.30
CA ASN A 185 -2.86 -1.40 27.73
C ASN A 185 -1.74 -0.39 28.04
N ASN A 186 -1.34 0.43 27.08
CA ASN A 186 -0.23 1.34 27.24
C ASN A 186 -0.43 2.63 26.43
N THR A 187 -0.66 3.73 27.12
CA THR A 187 -0.97 5.04 26.51
C THR A 187 0.16 5.56 25.63
N PHE A 188 1.43 5.38 26.03
CA PHE A 188 2.55 5.81 25.20
C PHE A 188 2.59 5.03 23.88
N LEU A 189 2.47 3.70 23.93
CA LEU A 189 2.47 2.83 22.74
C LEU A 189 1.23 3.01 21.86
N ALA A 190 0.07 3.32 22.46
CA ALA A 190 -1.12 3.74 21.73
C ALA A 190 -0.84 4.96 20.84
N CYS A 191 -0.07 5.94 21.33
CA CYS A 191 0.39 7.06 20.53
C CYS A 191 1.42 6.67 19.44
N GLN A 192 2.24 5.64 19.69
CA GLN A 192 3.32 5.25 18.76
C GLN A 192 2.84 4.69 17.43
N TYR A 193 1.65 4.09 17.41
CA TYR A 193 1.04 3.71 16.14
C TYR A 193 0.92 4.93 15.20
N PHE A 194 0.51 6.09 15.72
CA PHE A 194 0.33 7.31 14.95
C PHE A 194 1.66 7.92 14.48
N THR A 195 2.76 7.67 15.19
CA THR A 195 4.10 8.00 14.69
C THR A 195 4.38 7.24 13.39
N VAL A 196 4.14 5.92 13.40
CA VAL A 196 4.35 5.07 12.22
C VAL A 196 3.36 5.42 11.12
N ARG A 197 2.06 5.56 11.44
CA ARG A 197 1.03 5.96 10.47
C ARG A 197 1.38 7.30 9.81
N GLY A 198 1.73 8.32 10.59
CA GLY A 198 2.10 9.63 10.06
C GLY A 198 3.28 9.60 9.08
N VAL A 199 4.33 8.83 9.38
CA VAL A 199 5.42 8.56 8.42
C VAL A 199 4.88 7.92 7.15
N ARG A 200 3.99 6.94 7.25
CA ARG A 200 3.44 6.26 6.07
C ARG A 200 2.54 7.16 5.23
N THR A 201 1.66 7.92 5.87
CA THR A 201 0.75 8.87 5.22
C THR A 201 1.50 9.98 4.49
N LEU A 202 2.69 10.41 4.95
CA LEU A 202 3.50 11.40 4.22
C LEU A 202 3.88 10.96 2.81
N ASN A 203 4.23 9.69 2.62
CA ASN A 203 4.50 9.19 1.27
C ASN A 203 3.22 9.15 0.43
N GLY A 204 2.13 8.64 1.00
CA GLY A 204 0.83 8.66 0.33
C GLY A 204 0.43 10.07 -0.12
N LYS A 205 0.60 11.06 0.75
CA LYS A 205 0.23 12.46 0.52
C LYS A 205 0.99 13.11 -0.64
N LEU A 206 2.28 12.80 -0.83
CA LEU A 206 3.07 13.31 -1.96
C LEU A 206 2.44 12.91 -3.31
N ILE A 207 1.91 11.69 -3.37
CA ILE A 207 1.30 11.11 -4.57
C ILE A 207 -0.16 11.53 -4.68
N GLN A 208 -0.93 11.31 -3.62
CA GLN A 208 -2.36 11.64 -3.55
C GLN A 208 -2.63 13.11 -3.84
N HIS A 209 -1.75 14.03 -3.45
CA HIS A 209 -1.89 15.44 -3.82
C HIS A 209 -1.79 15.65 -5.35
N LYS A 210 -0.94 14.91 -6.05
CA LYS A 210 -0.85 14.98 -7.52
C LYS A 210 -2.07 14.33 -8.17
N LEU A 211 -2.53 13.19 -7.63
CA LEU A 211 -3.75 12.53 -8.09
C LEU A 211 -5.00 13.40 -7.88
N SER A 212 -5.12 14.06 -6.73
CA SER A 212 -6.24 14.94 -6.40
C SER A 212 -6.26 16.18 -7.29
N ASN A 213 -5.08 16.74 -7.62
CA ASN A 213 -4.96 17.88 -8.52
C ASN A 213 -5.45 17.55 -9.94
N TYR A 214 -5.36 16.29 -10.38
CA TYR A 214 -5.89 15.87 -11.67
C TYR A 214 -7.40 16.12 -11.77
N TYR A 215 -8.15 15.69 -10.75
CA TYR A 215 -9.59 15.97 -10.67
C TYR A 215 -9.88 17.47 -10.57
N GLN A 216 -9.15 18.21 -9.72
CA GLN A 216 -9.37 19.65 -9.52
C GLN A 216 -9.11 20.49 -10.77
N ARG A 217 -8.17 20.07 -11.62
CA ARG A 217 -7.79 20.78 -12.84
C ARG A 217 -8.48 20.23 -14.09
N HIS A 218 -9.37 19.24 -13.92
CA HIS A 218 -10.09 18.67 -15.05
C HIS A 218 -10.95 19.76 -15.72
N PRO A 219 -10.88 19.94 -17.05
CA PRO A 219 -11.59 21.03 -17.74
C PRO A 219 -13.10 21.05 -17.48
N GLN A 220 -13.67 19.88 -17.24
CA GLN A 220 -15.06 19.68 -16.86
C GLN A 220 -15.09 18.82 -15.60
N GLN A 221 -14.88 19.41 -14.43
CA GLN A 221 -14.70 18.69 -13.17
C GLN A 221 -15.84 17.69 -12.87
N GLU A 222 -17.10 18.09 -13.10
CA GLU A 222 -18.26 17.20 -12.88
C GLU A 222 -18.34 16.02 -13.84
N LEU A 223 -17.65 16.10 -14.98
CA LEU A 223 -17.57 15.04 -15.98
C LEU A 223 -16.26 14.24 -15.89
N ALA A 224 -15.38 14.55 -14.93
CA ALA A 224 -14.16 13.79 -14.72
C ALA A 224 -14.49 12.34 -14.32
N PRO A 225 -13.63 11.37 -14.67
CA PRO A 225 -13.82 9.98 -14.29
C PRO A 225 -14.03 9.81 -12.80
N ILE A 226 -15.00 8.97 -12.44
CA ILE A 226 -15.28 8.65 -11.04
C ILE A 226 -14.02 8.25 -10.25
N PRO A 227 -13.08 7.43 -10.78
CA PRO A 227 -11.85 7.10 -10.05
C PRO A 227 -10.98 8.32 -9.69
N ALA A 228 -10.94 9.36 -10.53
CA ALA A 228 -10.26 10.62 -10.21
C ALA A 228 -10.96 11.38 -9.07
N LYS A 229 -12.31 11.40 -9.10
CA LYS A 229 -13.15 11.97 -8.03
C LYS A 229 -12.95 11.24 -6.70
N ILE A 230 -12.87 9.91 -6.72
CA ILE A 230 -12.54 9.10 -5.54
C ILE A 230 -11.16 9.44 -4.98
N SER A 231 -10.14 9.57 -5.83
CA SER A 231 -8.80 10.01 -5.40
C SER A 231 -8.82 11.37 -4.71
N TYR A 232 -9.67 12.29 -5.19
CA TYR A 232 -9.84 13.59 -4.57
C TYR A 232 -10.47 13.51 -3.18
N TYR A 233 -11.58 12.77 -3.03
CA TYR A 233 -12.23 12.59 -1.74
C TYR A 233 -11.32 11.90 -0.72
N HIS A 234 -10.62 10.83 -1.13
CA HIS A 234 -9.64 10.15 -0.26
C HIS A 234 -8.55 11.12 0.24
N PHE A 235 -7.99 11.93 -0.65
CA PHE A 235 -6.96 12.91 -0.29
C PHE A 235 -7.43 13.94 0.76
N LEU A 236 -8.71 14.35 0.72
CA LEU A 236 -9.25 15.30 1.69
C LEU A 236 -9.34 14.68 3.08
N ASP A 237 -9.86 13.45 3.18
CA ASP A 237 -9.97 12.73 4.45
C ASP A 237 -8.57 12.42 5.03
N GLU A 238 -7.64 11.91 4.20
CA GLU A 238 -6.25 11.65 4.57
C GLU A 238 -5.51 12.89 5.07
N SER A 239 -5.89 14.07 4.61
CA SER A 239 -5.31 15.33 5.10
C SER A 239 -5.66 15.59 6.57
N PHE A 240 -6.86 15.22 7.01
CA PHE A 240 -7.26 15.31 8.42
C PHE A 240 -6.67 14.18 9.26
N HIS A 241 -6.57 12.98 8.70
CA HIS A 241 -5.95 11.81 9.33
C HIS A 241 -4.46 12.00 9.58
N PHE A 242 -3.77 12.67 8.66
CA PHE A 242 -2.39 13.06 8.85
C PHE A 242 -2.23 14.05 10.02
N ASN A 243 -3.14 15.02 10.12
CA ASN A 243 -3.12 16.01 11.19
C ASN A 243 -3.40 15.38 12.55
N SER A 244 -4.40 14.50 12.66
CA SER A 244 -4.70 13.77 13.89
C SER A 244 -3.52 12.90 14.30
N SER A 245 -2.91 12.16 13.35
CA SER A 245 -1.71 11.36 13.60
C SER A 245 -0.58 12.20 14.16
N THR A 246 -0.33 13.37 13.56
CA THR A 246 0.69 14.33 14.01
C THR A 246 0.39 14.86 15.42
N ILE A 247 -0.84 15.28 15.69
CA ILE A 247 -1.25 15.78 17.01
C ILE A 247 -1.07 14.69 18.06
N ILE A 248 -1.52 13.46 17.79
CA ILE A 248 -1.44 12.36 18.75
C ILE A 248 0.02 11.95 19.00
N SER A 249 0.82 11.79 17.94
CA SER A 249 2.18 11.27 18.05
C SER A 249 3.22 12.29 18.52
N GLN A 250 2.98 13.59 18.35
CA GLN A 250 3.95 14.65 18.66
C GLN A 250 3.49 15.59 19.78
N ASP A 251 2.20 15.90 19.87
CA ASP A 251 1.68 16.83 20.88
C ASP A 251 1.12 16.06 22.08
N VAL A 252 0.17 15.14 21.89
CA VAL A 252 -0.47 14.38 23.00
C VAL A 252 0.55 13.54 23.78
N ILE A 253 1.59 13.04 23.10
CA ILE A 253 2.68 12.31 23.75
C ILE A 253 3.40 13.13 24.85
N THR A 254 3.34 14.46 24.79
CA THR A 254 3.93 15.33 25.83
C THR A 254 3.07 15.44 27.08
N CYS A 255 1.81 15.00 26.99
CA CYS A 255 0.88 14.91 28.11
C CYS A 255 0.98 13.58 28.86
N VAL A 256 1.72 12.59 28.35
CA VAL A 256 1.87 11.27 28.99
C VAL A 256 3.22 11.15 29.73
N ALA A 257 3.34 10.13 30.58
CA ALA A 257 4.60 9.87 31.27
C ALA A 257 5.75 9.60 30.26
N PRO A 258 7.00 10.02 30.57
CA PRO A 258 8.15 9.72 29.73
C PRO A 258 8.31 8.21 29.49
N PRO A 259 8.68 7.78 28.27
CA PRO A 259 8.75 6.37 27.96
C PRO A 259 9.86 5.64 28.72
N THR A 260 9.50 4.49 29.25
CA THR A 260 10.38 3.44 29.75
C THR A 260 11.30 2.91 28.66
N LYS A 261 12.34 2.18 29.06
CA LYS A 261 13.27 1.52 28.11
C LYS A 261 12.55 0.55 27.16
N PHE A 262 11.54 -0.16 27.66
CA PHE A 262 10.74 -1.08 26.86
C PHE A 262 9.91 -0.34 25.80
N GLU A 263 9.21 0.72 26.20
CA GLU A 263 8.41 1.52 25.28
C GLU A 263 9.26 2.18 24.19
N LYS A 264 10.43 2.72 24.56
CA LYS A 264 11.41 3.24 23.59
C LYS A 264 11.87 2.16 22.61
N LEU A 265 12.14 0.94 23.09
CA LEU A 265 12.52 -0.18 22.24
C LEU A 265 11.42 -0.49 21.22
N VAL A 266 10.18 -0.66 21.67
CA VAL A 266 9.03 -0.99 20.80
C VAL A 266 8.78 0.10 19.77
N ALA A 267 8.75 1.38 20.17
CA ALA A 267 8.56 2.51 19.26
C ALA A 267 9.61 2.53 18.14
N ASN A 268 10.87 2.30 18.51
CA ASN A 268 11.98 2.29 17.57
C ASN A 268 11.97 1.07 16.65
N LEU A 269 11.53 -0.09 17.13
CA LEU A 269 11.31 -1.26 16.27
C LEU A 269 10.18 -1.02 15.27
N GLY A 270 9.11 -0.31 15.67
CA GLY A 270 8.02 0.09 14.78
C GLY A 270 8.52 0.95 13.61
N LEU A 271 9.26 2.02 13.90
CA LEU A 271 9.84 2.89 12.87
C LEU A 271 10.90 2.20 12.01
N TRP A 272 11.72 1.34 12.60
CA TRP A 272 12.67 0.53 11.84
C TRP A 272 11.96 -0.44 10.88
N GLY A 273 10.88 -1.08 11.35
CA GLY A 273 10.00 -1.90 10.53
C GLY A 273 9.38 -1.10 9.38
N CYS A 274 8.94 0.13 9.65
CA CYS A 274 8.41 1.03 8.62
C CYS A 274 9.46 1.35 7.55
N GLN A 275 10.70 1.67 7.94
CA GLN A 275 11.79 1.89 6.98
C GLN A 275 12.06 0.65 6.12
N ARG A 276 11.96 -0.55 6.69
CA ARG A 276 12.14 -1.80 5.94
C ARG A 276 11.01 -2.01 4.94
N ASP A 277 9.77 -1.78 5.37
CA ASP A 277 8.59 -1.88 4.50
C ASP A 277 8.66 -0.82 3.38
N HIS A 278 9.37 0.30 3.61
CA HIS A 278 9.58 1.41 2.66
C HIS A 278 10.99 1.42 2.04
N PHE A 279 11.72 0.31 2.15
CA PHE A 279 13.12 0.26 1.70
C PHE A 279 13.20 0.35 0.18
N HIS A 280 12.33 -0.37 -0.53
CA HIS A 280 12.35 -0.47 -1.98
C HIS A 280 11.70 0.74 -2.67
N PHE A 281 11.90 0.84 -3.98
CA PHE A 281 11.12 1.68 -4.90
C PHE A 281 10.85 0.85 -6.15
N SER A 282 9.76 1.17 -6.85
CA SER A 282 9.23 0.34 -7.94
C SER A 282 9.37 1.03 -9.30
N ALA A 283 9.89 0.32 -10.31
CA ALA A 283 9.80 0.79 -11.70
C ALA A 283 8.38 0.61 -12.27
N ALA A 284 7.57 -0.26 -11.68
CA ALA A 284 6.19 -0.49 -12.10
C ALA A 284 5.23 0.58 -11.59
N ILE A 285 5.35 0.98 -10.32
CA ILE A 285 4.42 1.93 -9.70
C ILE A 285 5.19 3.00 -8.94
N ASN A 286 5.30 4.18 -9.56
CA ASN A 286 5.83 5.35 -8.89
C ASN A 286 4.97 5.71 -7.67
N GLY A 287 5.61 6.02 -6.53
CA GLY A 287 4.93 6.36 -5.28
C GLY A 287 4.64 5.20 -4.34
N ILE A 288 4.92 3.96 -4.75
CA ILE A 288 4.84 2.78 -3.88
C ILE A 288 6.20 2.10 -3.76
N PHE A 289 6.52 1.69 -2.54
CA PHE A 289 7.79 1.05 -2.17
C PHE A 289 7.73 -0.48 -2.26
N TRP A 290 7.21 -0.98 -3.38
CA TRP A 290 7.09 -2.40 -3.62
C TRP A 290 8.41 -3.09 -3.93
N TYR A 291 8.49 -4.36 -3.57
CA TYR A 291 9.51 -5.27 -4.05
C TYR A 291 9.08 -5.81 -5.42
N ASP A 292 9.54 -5.16 -6.50
CA ASP A 292 9.13 -5.48 -7.87
C ASP A 292 9.19 -6.95 -8.29
N PRO A 293 10.13 -7.80 -7.81
CA PRO A 293 10.10 -9.21 -8.15
C PRO A 293 8.83 -9.94 -7.72
N ALA A 294 8.14 -9.46 -6.68
CA ALA A 294 6.85 -10.00 -6.29
C ALA A 294 5.71 -9.63 -7.27
N LEU A 295 5.93 -8.66 -8.18
CA LEU A 295 4.99 -8.26 -9.23
C LEU A 295 5.14 -9.04 -10.53
N TYR A 296 6.26 -9.74 -10.75
CA TYR A 296 6.58 -10.30 -12.06
C TYR A 296 5.47 -11.17 -12.65
N ASN A 297 4.89 -12.08 -11.85
CA ASN A 297 3.78 -12.93 -12.32
C ASN A 297 2.55 -12.10 -12.73
N LYS A 298 2.27 -10.99 -12.07
CA LYS A 298 1.13 -10.12 -12.36
C LYS A 298 1.36 -9.33 -13.65
N ILE A 299 2.55 -8.73 -13.79
CA ILE A 299 2.93 -8.01 -15.00
C ILE A 299 2.98 -8.97 -16.20
N TYR A 300 3.53 -10.16 -16.04
CA TYR A 300 3.52 -11.18 -17.09
C TYR A 300 2.10 -11.49 -17.57
N ARG A 301 1.14 -11.67 -16.65
CA ARG A 301 -0.28 -11.88 -17.00
C ARG A 301 -0.89 -10.69 -17.76
N VAL A 302 -0.60 -9.46 -17.35
CA VAL A 302 -1.04 -8.25 -18.08
C VAL A 302 -0.49 -8.26 -19.51
N LEU A 303 0.80 -8.52 -19.69
CA LEU A 303 1.43 -8.53 -21.02
C LEU A 303 0.94 -9.66 -21.93
N ARG A 304 0.55 -10.79 -21.35
CA ARG A 304 -0.02 -11.95 -22.07
C ARG A 304 -1.52 -11.83 -22.32
N SER A 305 -2.20 -10.82 -21.78
CA SER A 305 -3.62 -10.60 -21.99
C SER A 305 -3.93 -10.20 -23.45
N PRO A 306 -5.19 -10.35 -23.91
CA PRO A 306 -5.58 -9.92 -25.26
C PRO A 306 -5.33 -8.43 -25.57
N ILE A 307 -5.23 -7.59 -24.54
CA ILE A 307 -4.99 -6.14 -24.67
C ILE A 307 -3.56 -5.85 -25.15
N PHE A 308 -2.57 -6.57 -24.62
CA PHE A 308 -1.16 -6.37 -24.96
C PHE A 308 -0.66 -7.40 -25.97
N ASN A 309 -1.23 -8.61 -25.92
CA ASN A 309 -1.04 -9.70 -26.88
C ASN A 309 0.43 -10.01 -27.20
N LEU A 310 1.34 -9.79 -26.26
CA LEU A 310 2.74 -10.13 -26.44
C LEU A 310 2.91 -11.63 -26.34
N THR A 311 3.75 -12.25 -27.17
CA THR A 311 4.11 -13.67 -27.02
C THR A 311 4.82 -13.92 -25.68
N GLU A 312 5.01 -15.18 -25.29
CA GLU A 312 5.78 -15.49 -24.09
C GLU A 312 7.20 -14.91 -24.14
N THR A 313 7.87 -15.05 -25.28
CA THR A 313 9.22 -14.52 -25.51
C THR A 313 9.22 -13.00 -25.43
N ASP A 314 8.28 -12.34 -26.12
CA ASP A 314 8.20 -10.87 -26.15
C ASP A 314 7.82 -10.30 -24.79
N ALA A 315 6.92 -10.95 -24.04
CA ALA A 315 6.53 -10.53 -22.70
C ALA A 315 7.72 -10.62 -21.73
N LYS A 316 8.49 -11.72 -21.77
CA LYS A 316 9.69 -11.88 -20.94
C LYS A 316 10.76 -10.86 -21.32
N GLU A 317 11.00 -10.64 -22.62
CA GLU A 317 11.98 -9.63 -23.06
C GLU A 317 11.54 -8.22 -22.66
N MET A 318 10.26 -7.88 -22.81
CA MET A 318 9.71 -6.60 -22.37
C MET A 318 9.91 -6.41 -20.86
N MET A 319 9.57 -7.41 -20.04
CA MET A 319 9.80 -7.35 -18.59
C MET A 319 11.28 -7.22 -18.24
N ARG A 320 12.16 -7.95 -18.93
CA ARG A 320 13.61 -7.85 -18.73
C ARG A 320 14.05 -6.40 -18.92
N ARG A 321 13.65 -5.77 -20.03
CA ARG A 321 13.98 -4.36 -20.32
C ARG A 321 13.38 -3.42 -19.29
N CYS A 322 12.10 -3.56 -18.95
CA CYS A 322 11.43 -2.70 -17.98
C CYS A 322 12.05 -2.74 -16.56
N PHE A 323 12.47 -3.91 -16.08
CA PHE A 323 12.92 -4.06 -14.69
C PHE A 323 14.44 -4.10 -14.50
N THR A 324 15.21 -4.53 -15.51
CA THR A 324 16.65 -4.78 -15.36
C THR A 324 17.55 -3.75 -16.05
N GLU A 325 16.96 -2.84 -16.82
CA GLU A 325 17.64 -1.72 -17.45
C GLU A 325 17.28 -0.42 -16.74
N GLU A 326 18.20 0.54 -16.78
CA GLU A 326 17.97 1.88 -16.26
C GLU A 326 16.97 2.61 -17.17
N SER A 327 16.01 3.33 -16.57
CA SER A 327 14.92 3.98 -17.29
C SER A 327 14.48 5.25 -16.60
N GLU A 328 13.79 6.14 -17.33
CA GLU A 328 13.24 7.37 -16.76
C GLU A 328 12.29 7.07 -15.59
N GLY A 329 11.42 6.07 -15.75
CA GLY A 329 10.49 5.63 -14.71
C GLY A 329 11.20 5.22 -13.43
N LEU A 330 12.34 4.54 -13.54
CA LEU A 330 13.16 4.14 -12.40
C LEU A 330 13.75 5.35 -11.67
N HIS A 331 14.31 6.32 -12.41
CA HIS A 331 14.85 7.54 -11.81
C HIS A 331 13.76 8.35 -11.10
N ARG A 332 12.59 8.51 -11.70
CA ARG A 332 11.45 9.22 -11.08
C ARG A 332 10.99 8.56 -9.78
N SER A 333 10.95 7.23 -9.76
CA SER A 333 10.56 6.47 -8.57
C SER A 333 11.61 6.57 -7.46
N TYR A 334 12.90 6.58 -7.81
CA TYR A 334 13.98 6.84 -6.86
C TYR A 334 13.94 8.27 -6.30
N LEU A 335 13.67 9.28 -7.13
CA LEU A 335 13.50 10.66 -6.66
C LEU A 335 12.34 10.78 -5.66
N THR A 336 11.21 10.15 -5.97
CA THR A 336 10.05 10.10 -5.06
C THR A 336 10.39 9.44 -3.72
N HIS A 337 11.16 8.35 -3.74
CA HIS A 337 11.67 7.71 -2.53
C HIS A 337 12.57 8.64 -1.69
N GLN A 338 13.46 9.40 -2.33
CA GLN A 338 14.30 10.39 -1.66
C GLN A 338 13.49 11.55 -1.06
N GLU A 339 12.46 12.03 -1.75
CA GLU A 339 11.55 13.07 -1.25
C GLU A 339 10.75 12.59 -0.03
N ALA A 340 10.24 11.35 -0.08
CA ALA A 340 9.58 10.73 1.06
C ALA A 340 10.52 10.62 2.26
N MET A 341 11.74 10.10 2.06
CA MET A 341 12.75 9.98 3.12
C MET A 341 13.07 11.33 3.77
N LYS A 342 13.26 12.40 2.99
CA LYS A 342 13.49 13.76 3.52
C LYS A 342 12.32 14.22 4.39
N SER A 343 11.09 13.99 3.92
CA SER A 343 9.88 14.32 4.68
C SER A 343 9.76 13.53 5.98
N TYR A 344 10.20 12.27 5.98
CA TYR A 344 10.20 11.41 7.17
C TYR A 344 11.18 11.92 8.23
N LYS A 345 12.40 12.33 7.82
CA LYS A 345 13.40 12.90 8.73
C LYS A 345 12.85 14.15 9.44
N VAL A 346 12.19 15.04 8.70
CA VAL A 346 11.52 16.24 9.25
C VAL A 346 10.39 15.86 10.20
N TYR A 347 9.56 14.89 9.83
CA TYR A 347 8.41 14.47 10.63
C TYR A 347 8.81 13.97 12.02
N VAL A 348 9.87 13.17 12.11
CA VAL A 348 10.31 12.56 13.37
C VAL A 348 11.30 13.43 14.16
N GLU A 349 11.64 14.61 13.67
CA GLU A 349 12.71 15.46 14.24
C GLU A 349 12.47 15.77 15.72
N LYS A 350 11.23 16.06 16.10
CA LYS A 350 10.85 16.45 17.47
C LYS A 350 10.82 15.28 18.47
N LEU A 351 11.00 14.04 18.01
CA LEU A 351 10.91 12.84 18.83
C LEU A 351 12.31 12.47 19.37
N ASP A 352 12.56 12.80 20.63
CA ASP A 352 13.87 12.67 21.30
C ASP A 352 14.20 11.24 21.74
N TYR A 353 13.20 10.36 21.85
CA TYR A 353 13.35 8.97 22.26
C TYR A 353 13.77 8.02 21.12
N LEU A 354 13.93 8.55 19.90
CA LEU A 354 14.28 7.76 18.73
C LEU A 354 15.78 7.48 18.62
N TRP A 355 16.10 6.28 18.16
CA TRP A 355 17.46 5.92 17.76
C TRP A 355 17.94 6.83 16.62
N LYS A 356 19.23 7.16 16.64
CA LYS A 356 19.89 7.93 15.58
C LYS A 356 19.56 7.40 14.18
N ARG A 357 19.68 6.08 13.98
CA ARG A 357 19.36 5.40 12.71
C ARG A 357 17.90 5.56 12.24
N ASN A 358 16.96 5.78 13.17
CA ASN A 358 15.57 6.06 12.83
C ASN A 358 15.38 7.53 12.46
N ARG A 359 16.00 8.46 13.21
CA ARG A 359 15.96 9.89 12.90
C ARG A 359 16.59 10.21 11.55
N GLU A 360 17.64 9.48 11.19
CA GLU A 360 18.38 9.64 9.93
C GLU A 360 17.80 8.82 8.77
N MET A 361 16.78 7.98 9.01
CA MET A 361 16.22 7.05 8.03
C MET A 361 17.29 6.18 7.34
N SER A 362 18.31 5.75 8.10
CA SER A 362 19.54 5.18 7.55
C SER A 362 19.32 3.89 6.74
N LEU A 363 18.27 3.12 7.02
CA LEU A 363 17.95 1.92 6.23
C LEU A 363 17.50 2.30 4.83
N MET A 364 16.53 3.21 4.71
CA MET A 364 16.06 3.70 3.42
C MET A 364 17.18 4.37 2.63
N GLU A 365 18.01 5.18 3.31
CA GLU A 365 19.15 5.87 2.71
C GLU A 365 20.20 4.93 2.11
N SER A 366 20.29 3.70 2.61
CA SER A 366 21.24 2.71 2.09
C SER A 366 20.86 2.10 0.73
N ASN A 367 19.65 2.37 0.22
CA ASN A 367 19.20 1.89 -1.08
C ASN A 367 19.71 2.76 -2.25
N SER A 368 19.79 2.20 -3.46
CA SER A 368 20.20 2.92 -4.67
C SER A 368 19.69 2.25 -5.94
N ILE A 369 19.74 2.98 -7.07
CA ILE A 369 19.43 2.44 -8.40
C ILE A 369 20.31 1.23 -8.73
N SER A 370 21.61 1.28 -8.42
CA SER A 370 22.52 0.15 -8.69
C SER A 370 22.13 -1.10 -7.89
N GLN A 371 21.75 -0.95 -6.61
CA GLN A 371 21.27 -2.06 -5.78
C GLN A 371 19.94 -2.61 -6.29
N TYR A 372 19.02 -1.74 -6.69
CA TYR A 372 17.76 -2.13 -7.34
C TYR A 372 18.05 -2.97 -8.59
N LEU A 373 18.84 -2.46 -9.54
CA LEU A 373 19.13 -3.16 -10.80
C LEU A 373 19.80 -4.52 -10.57
N GLN A 374 20.73 -4.60 -9.61
CA GLN A 374 21.36 -5.88 -9.25
C GLN A 374 20.34 -6.89 -8.71
N THR A 375 19.43 -6.43 -7.85
CA THR A 375 18.33 -7.25 -7.31
C THR A 375 17.41 -7.72 -8.42
N GLN A 376 17.01 -6.84 -9.33
CA GLN A 376 16.12 -7.15 -10.43
C GLN A 376 16.74 -8.14 -11.41
N LYS A 377 18.03 -7.97 -11.78
CA LYS A 377 18.76 -8.91 -12.65
C LYS A 377 18.77 -10.32 -12.07
N ASN A 378 19.11 -10.45 -10.79
CA ASN A 378 19.17 -11.73 -10.10
C ASN A 378 17.78 -12.38 -9.96
N ALA A 379 16.77 -11.60 -9.61
CA ALA A 379 15.40 -12.09 -9.45
C ALA A 379 14.76 -12.46 -10.79
N PHE A 380 15.00 -11.66 -11.84
CA PHE A 380 14.44 -11.88 -13.16
C PHE A 380 15.03 -13.14 -13.81
N HIS A 381 16.33 -13.39 -13.62
CA HIS A 381 16.94 -14.64 -14.08
C HIS A 381 16.24 -15.88 -13.50
N ARG A 382 15.94 -15.87 -12.18
CA ARG A 382 15.19 -16.98 -11.53
C ARG A 382 13.77 -17.11 -12.08
N PHE A 383 13.07 -15.98 -12.23
CA PHE A 383 11.73 -15.96 -12.82
C PHE A 383 11.71 -16.53 -14.25
N ALA A 384 12.66 -16.11 -15.10
CA ALA A 384 12.76 -16.55 -16.48
C ALA A 384 13.07 -18.06 -16.59
N GLN A 385 13.78 -18.64 -15.63
CA GLN A 385 14.06 -20.08 -15.57
C GLN A 385 12.83 -20.90 -15.15
N GLN A 386 12.10 -20.46 -14.11
CA GLN A 386 10.91 -21.17 -13.61
C GLN A 386 9.80 -21.26 -14.67
N HIS A 387 9.64 -20.20 -15.46
CA HIS A 387 8.66 -20.16 -16.56
C HIS A 387 9.14 -20.81 -17.86
N LYS A 388 10.26 -21.55 -17.88
CA LYS A 388 10.64 -22.41 -19.03
C LYS A 388 10.02 -23.82 -18.93
N GLU A 389 9.56 -24.24 -17.75
CA GLU A 389 9.17 -25.63 -17.46
C GLU A 389 7.66 -25.90 -17.55
N GLU A 390 6.80 -24.91 -17.81
CA GLU A 390 5.35 -25.13 -17.99
C GLU A 390 4.97 -25.80 -19.34
N PHE A 391 5.96 -26.17 -20.17
CA PHE A 391 5.77 -26.91 -21.42
C PHE A 391 6.43 -28.31 -21.41
N ILE A 392 5.97 -29.17 -20.49
CA ILE A 392 5.81 -30.58 -20.85
C ILE A 392 4.31 -30.83 -20.93
N PRO A 393 3.75 -31.08 -22.12
CA PRO A 393 2.36 -31.50 -22.22
C PRO A 393 2.13 -32.67 -21.26
N ILE A 394 1.02 -32.63 -20.51
CA ILE A 394 0.53 -33.74 -19.68
C ILE A 394 0.04 -34.89 -20.60
N LEU A 395 0.90 -35.33 -21.53
CA LEU A 395 0.70 -36.47 -22.41
C LEU A 395 1.74 -37.56 -22.19
N CYS A 396 2.82 -37.30 -21.41
CA CYS A 396 3.82 -38.34 -21.09
C CYS A 396 3.74 -38.94 -19.67
N LYS A 397 2.80 -38.53 -18.81
CA LYS A 397 2.61 -39.16 -17.48
C LYS A 397 1.57 -40.30 -17.44
N ILE A 398 0.84 -40.54 -18.53
CA ILE A 398 -0.15 -41.64 -18.62
C ILE A 398 0.41 -42.86 -19.37
N ALA A 399 1.52 -42.73 -20.11
CA ALA A 399 2.03 -43.81 -20.97
C ALA A 399 2.94 -44.86 -20.27
N LEU A 400 3.03 -44.90 -18.94
CA LEU A 400 3.86 -45.87 -18.22
C LEU A 400 3.11 -46.77 -17.22
N ASN A 401 1.78 -46.72 -17.16
CA ASN A 401 0.99 -47.54 -16.22
C ASN A 401 0.07 -48.60 -16.85
N HIS A 402 0.30 -48.99 -18.09
CA HIS A 402 -0.39 -50.14 -18.69
C HIS A 402 0.59 -51.12 -19.34
N SER A 403 1.19 -51.97 -18.49
CA SER A 403 1.62 -53.31 -18.88
C SER A 403 0.56 -54.30 -18.38
N PRO A 404 -0.04 -55.14 -19.24
CA PRO A 404 -0.94 -56.20 -18.79
C PRO A 404 -0.13 -57.31 -18.12
N SER A 405 -0.54 -57.76 -16.93
CA SER A 405 0.05 -58.93 -16.29
C SER A 405 -0.26 -60.21 -17.07
N PRO A 406 0.69 -61.13 -17.27
CA PRO A 406 0.38 -62.43 -17.85
C PRO A 406 -0.35 -63.30 -16.82
N SER A 407 -1.43 -63.91 -17.30
CA SER A 407 -2.14 -65.02 -16.68
C SER A 407 -1.20 -66.15 -16.25
N THR A 408 -1.27 -66.56 -14.99
CA THR A 408 -0.82 -67.88 -14.55
C THR A 408 -1.98 -68.59 -13.87
N GLY A 409 -2.58 -69.52 -14.60
CA GLY A 409 -3.39 -70.59 -14.02
C GLY A 409 -2.50 -71.70 -13.46
N ARG A 410 -2.91 -72.23 -12.30
CA ARG A 410 -2.72 -73.58 -11.71
C ARG A 410 -3.24 -73.43 -10.26
N GLY A 411 -4.24 -74.14 -9.73
CA GLY A 411 -4.74 -75.48 -10.00
C GLY A 411 -4.36 -76.36 -8.79
N TYR A 412 -5.37 -76.75 -7.98
CA TYR A 412 -5.39 -77.78 -6.91
C TYR A 412 -4.36 -77.61 -5.76
N ASP A 413 -4.70 -77.58 -4.46
CA ASP A 413 -5.64 -78.39 -3.66
C ASP A 413 -6.45 -77.55 -2.65
#